data_AF-A0A960GXI3-F1
#
_entry.id   AF-A0A960GXI3-F1
#
_cell.length_a   1.000
_cell.length_b   1.000
_cell.length_c   1.000
_cell.angle_alpha   90.00
_cell.angle_beta   90.00
_cell.angle_gamma   90.00
#
_symmetry.space_group_name_H-M   'P 1'
#
loop_
_entity.id
_entity.type
_entity.pdbx_description
1 polymer ?
#
loop_
_entity_poly.entity_id
_entity_poly.type
_entity_poly.pdbx_seq_one_letter_code
_entity_poly.pdbx_strand_id
1 'polypeptide(L)' 'EAGGDDKVLCVPAGDPRWDHIQDLHDVPQMELDGIKHFFMHYKDLEPNKFVKAAEWVGRAEAEAEIQRSLERFTAGGH' A
#
# COMPACT_ATOMS: atom_id res chain seq x y z
N GLU A 1 -1.78 -0.94 19.41
CA GLU A 1 -2.03 -0.77 17.97
C GLU A 1 -1.83 0.69 17.63
N ALA A 2 -1.13 1.03 16.55
CA ALA A 2 -0.74 2.40 16.22
C ALA A 2 -1.71 3.12 15.26
N GLY A 3 -2.86 2.52 14.96
CA GLY A 3 -3.81 3.02 13.96
C GLY A 3 -3.70 2.27 12.63
N GLY A 4 -4.23 2.86 11.56
CA GLY A 4 -4.09 2.34 10.19
C GLY A 4 -2.64 2.38 9.69
N ASP A 5 -2.27 1.43 8.85
CA ASP A 5 -0.89 1.23 8.34
C ASP A 5 -0.91 0.92 6.83
N ASP A 6 -1.49 1.84 6.06
CA ASP A 6 -1.65 1.72 4.62
C ASP A 6 -0.28 1.71 3.90
N LYS A 7 -0.17 0.91 2.82
CA LYS A 7 1.03 0.84 1.99
C LYS A 7 0.66 1.04 0.53
N VAL A 8 1.25 2.06 -0.09
CA VAL A 8 1.09 2.32 -1.53
C VAL A 8 2.02 1.38 -2.31
N LEU A 9 1.45 0.62 -3.24
CA LEU A 9 2.20 -0.17 -4.23
C LEU A 9 2.51 0.71 -5.45
N CYS A 10 3.76 0.73 -5.90
CA CYS A 10 4.22 1.59 -6.99
C CYS A 10 4.99 0.78 -8.04
N VAL A 11 5.04 1.33 -9.25
CA VAL A 11 5.97 0.93 -10.33
C VAL A 11 6.89 2.10 -10.68
N PRO A 12 8.04 1.87 -11.32
CA PRO A 12 8.93 2.95 -11.77
C PRO A 12 8.26 3.91 -12.76
N ALA A 13 8.33 5.21 -12.48
CA ALA A 13 7.82 6.24 -13.37
C ALA A 13 8.71 6.40 -14.62
N GLY A 14 8.10 6.55 -15.78
CA GLY A 14 8.80 6.81 -17.06
C GLY A 14 9.53 5.61 -17.64
N ASP A 15 9.25 4.40 -17.16
CA ASP A 15 9.84 3.16 -17.65
C ASP A 15 8.81 2.35 -18.46
N PRO A 16 8.95 2.28 -19.81
CA PRO A 16 7.98 1.60 -20.67
C PRO A 16 7.77 0.12 -20.36
N ARG A 17 8.68 -0.51 -19.61
CA ARG A 17 8.51 -1.89 -19.15
C ARG A 17 7.31 -2.05 -18.23
N TRP A 18 6.82 -0.97 -17.61
CA TRP A 18 5.74 -0.97 -16.63
C TRP A 18 4.44 -0.31 -17.12
N ASP A 19 4.40 0.21 -18.35
CA ASP A 19 3.22 0.92 -18.89
C ASP A 19 1.95 0.06 -18.93
N HIS A 20 2.09 -1.26 -18.92
CA HIS A 20 0.98 -2.22 -18.89
C HIS A 20 0.36 -2.41 -17.50
N ILE A 21 0.95 -1.84 -16.44
CA ILE A 21 0.45 -1.94 -15.06
C ILE A 21 -0.13 -0.59 -14.65
N GLN A 22 -1.45 -0.49 -14.66
CA GLN A 22 -2.17 0.77 -14.41
C GLN A 22 -3.06 0.70 -13.17
N ASP A 23 -3.52 -0.49 -12.79
CA ASP A 23 -4.26 -0.72 -11.54
C ASP A 23 -3.96 -2.14 -11.01
N LEU A 24 -4.53 -2.49 -9.85
CA LEU A 24 -4.28 -3.78 -9.20
C LEU A 24 -4.62 -5.00 -10.06
N HIS A 25 -5.60 -4.89 -10.95
CA HIS A 25 -6.00 -6.01 -11.82
C HIS A 25 -4.96 -6.33 -12.90
N ASP A 26 -4.01 -5.43 -13.14
CA ASP A 26 -2.87 -5.68 -14.04
C ASP A 26 -1.73 -6.40 -13.31
N VAL A 27 -1.71 -6.39 -11.98
CA VAL A 27 -0.71 -7.07 -11.15
C VAL A 27 -1.09 -8.56 -11.01
N PRO A 28 -0.15 -9.50 -11.19
CA PRO A 28 -0.42 -10.91 -10.95
C PRO A 28 -0.96 -11.15 -9.53
N GLN A 29 -2.11 -11.82 -9.41
CA GLN A 29 -2.76 -12.08 -8.12
C GLN A 29 -1.82 -12.75 -7.10
N MET A 30 -0.93 -13.63 -7.56
CA MET A 30 0.05 -14.31 -6.70
C MET A 30 1.05 -13.34 -6.05
N GLU A 31 1.40 -12.24 -6.71
CA GLU A 31 2.25 -11.19 -6.14
C GLU A 31 1.48 -10.41 -5.06
N LEU A 32 0.24 -10.02 -5.34
CA LEU A 32 -0.64 -9.34 -4.39
C LEU A 32 -0.87 -10.19 -3.13
N ASP A 33 -1.09 -11.49 -3.30
CA ASP A 33 -1.29 -12.44 -2.21
C ASP A 33 0.00 -12.65 -1.40
N GLY A 34 1.14 -12.75 -2.08
CA GLY A 34 2.46 -12.87 -1.43
C GLY A 34 2.79 -11.66 -0.55
N ILE A 35 2.55 -10.45 -1.07
CA ILE A 35 2.73 -9.19 -0.32
C ILE A 35 1.78 -9.13 0.88
N LYS A 36 0.50 -9.46 0.68
CA LYS A 36 -0.50 -9.50 1.76
C LYS A 36 -0.11 -10.49 2.85
N HIS A 37 0.28 -11.71 2.47
CA HIS A 37 0.70 -12.74 3.41
C HIS A 37 1.90 -12.28 4.25
N PHE A 38 2.91 -11.66 3.62
CA PHE A 38 4.06 -11.11 4.34
C PHE A 38 3.62 -10.14 5.44
N PHE A 39 2.82 -9.10 5.11
CA PHE A 39 2.42 -8.10 6.09
C PHE A 39 1.47 -8.64 7.16
N MET A 40 0.66 -9.65 6.85
CA MET A 40 -0.20 -10.30 7.84
C MET A 40 0.60 -11.05 8.91
N HIS A 41 1.72 -11.69 8.54
CA HIS A 41 2.39 -12.66 9.40
C HIS A 41 3.76 -12.23 9.94
N TYR A 42 4.42 -11.22 9.35
CA TYR A 42 5.81 -10.92 9.72
C TYR A 42 6.02 -10.50 11.18
N LYS A 43 4.94 -10.14 11.89
CA LYS A 43 4.91 -9.73 13.30
C LYS A 43 4.37 -10.80 14.25
N ASP A 44 4.05 -12.01 13.79
CA ASP A 44 3.35 -13.02 14.61
C ASP A 44 4.12 -13.42 15.88
N LEU A 45 5.46 -13.29 15.86
CA LEU A 45 6.32 -13.60 17.00
C LEU A 45 6.68 -12.37 17.84
N GLU A 46 6.18 -11.19 17.49
CA GLU A 46 6.40 -9.97 18.26
C GLU A 46 5.32 -9.81 19.34
N PRO A 47 5.67 -9.82 20.65
CA PRO A 47 4.70 -9.74 21.72
C PRO A 47 3.79 -8.51 21.58
N ASN A 48 2.48 -8.73 21.72
CA ASN A 48 1.43 -7.70 21.65
C ASN A 48 1.28 -7.00 20.30
N LYS A 49 1.80 -7.57 19.21
CA LYS A 49 1.54 -7.09 17.83
C LYS A 49 0.64 -8.07 17.09
N PHE A 50 -0.30 -7.53 16.34
CA PHE A 50 -1.21 -8.27 15.46
C PHE A 50 -1.65 -7.34 14.33
N VAL A 51 -2.12 -7.92 13.23
CA VAL A 51 -2.71 -7.21 12.09
C VAL A 51 -4.18 -7.61 12.00
N LYS A 52 -5.10 -6.65 12.03
CA LYS A 52 -6.55 -6.92 12.09
C LYS A 52 -7.21 -7.15 10.73
N ALA A 53 -6.74 -6.45 9.69
CA ALA A 53 -7.30 -6.53 8.35
C ALA A 53 -6.23 -6.11 7.33
N ALA A 54 -6.23 -6.76 6.17
CA ALA A 54 -5.40 -6.40 5.03
C ALA A 54 -6.25 -6.54 3.77
N GLU A 55 -6.61 -5.40 3.17
CA GLU A 55 -7.37 -5.34 1.94
C GLU A 55 -6.60 -4.51 0.91
N TRP A 56 -6.75 -4.90 -0.35
CA TRP A 56 -6.22 -4.16 -1.48
C TRP A 56 -7.30 -3.21 -1.99
N VAL A 57 -6.91 -1.96 -2.27
CA VAL A 57 -7.74 -0.94 -2.91
C VAL A 57 -7.03 -0.40 -4.15
N GLY A 58 -7.81 0.07 -5.13
CA GLY A 58 -7.28 0.43 -6.45
C GLY A 58 -6.45 1.71 -6.44
N ARG A 59 -5.96 2.06 -7.63
CA ARG A 59 -5.15 3.27 -7.86
C ARG A 59 -5.84 4.55 -7.35
N ALA A 60 -7.15 4.68 -7.55
CA ALA A 60 -7.88 5.90 -7.18
C ALA A 60 -7.84 6.16 -5.65
N GLU A 61 -8.04 5.13 -4.84
CA GLU A 61 -7.95 5.22 -3.39
C GLU A 61 -6.52 5.50 -2.92
N ALA A 62 -5.52 4.91 -3.59
CA ALA A 62 -4.11 5.16 -3.32
C ALA A 62 -3.72 6.62 -3.61
N GLU A 63 -4.11 7.15 -4.77
CA GLU A 63 -3.88 8.57 -5.12
C GLU A 63 -4.60 9.52 -4.16
N ALA A 64 -5.82 9.19 -3.75
CA ALA A 64 -6.56 9.99 -2.78
C ALA A 64 -5.88 10.02 -1.40
N GLU A 65 -5.28 8.92 -0.94
CA GLU A 65 -4.50 8.91 0.31
C GLU A 65 -3.19 9.67 0.20
N ILE A 66 -2.50 9.59 -0.95
CA ILE A 66 -1.31 10.41 -1.24
C ILE A 66 -1.67 11.89 -1.17
N GLN A 67 -2.76 12.30 -1.82
CA GLN A 67 -3.21 13.70 -1.83
C GLN A 67 -3.54 14.19 -0.42
N ARG A 68 -4.31 13.42 0.36
CA ARG A 68 -4.61 13.75 1.78
C ARG A 68 -3.34 13.83 2.62
N SER A 69 -2.37 12.96 2.38
CA SER A 69 -1.09 12.94 3.08
C SER A 69 -0.25 14.18 2.77
N LEU A 70 -0.18 14.58 1.49
CA LEU A 70 0.49 15.80 1.05
C LEU A 70 -0.16 17.05 1.65
N GLU A 71 -1.49 17.13 1.66
CA GLU A 71 -2.23 18.23 2.28
C GLU A 71 -1.91 18.36 3.77
N ARG A 72 -1.92 17.25 4.52
CA ARG A 72 -1.53 17.25 5.94
C ARG A 72 -0.08 17.67 6.14
N PHE A 73 0.83 17.23 5.27
CA PHE A 73 2.24 17.60 5.32
C PHE A 73 2.43 19.11 5.14
N THR A 74 1.85 19.68 4.10
CA THR A 74 1.91 21.13 3.83
C THR A 74 1.20 21.95 4.89
N ALA A 75 0.03 21.52 5.38
CA ALA A 75 -0.69 22.20 6.47
C ALA A 75 0.09 22.18 7.80
N GLY A 76 0.92 21.15 8.00
CA GLY A 76 1.87 21.07 9.11
C GLY A 76 3.05 22.05 9.01
N GLY A 77 3.17 22.79 7.91
CA GLY A 77 4.24 23.78 7.69
C GLY A 77 5.57 23.17 7.29
N HIS A 78 5.56 21.96 6.73
CA HIS A 78 6.74 21.31 6.14
C HIS A 78 6.91 21.65 4.66
#